data_AF-A0A8S0FUE5-F1
#
_entry.id   AF-A0A8S0FUE5-F1
#
_cell.length_a   1.000
_cell.length_b   1.000
_cell.length_c   1.000
_cell.angle_alpha   90.00
_cell.angle_beta   90.00
_cell.angle_gamma   90.00
#
_symmetry.space_group_name_H-M   'P 1'
#
loop_
_entity.id
_entity.type
_entity.pdbx_description
1 polymer ?
#
loop_
_entity_poly.entity_id
_entity_poly.type
_entity_poly.pdbx_seq_one_letter_code
_entity_poly.pdbx_strand_id
1 'polypeptide(L)'
;MISGGHDLVLKMAHQHDRLEAVIFTPTDWHLLRKCPSPVWMVKDQPWPEGGKALVAVNLASEEPYHNALNEKLVKETIELAEQVNHTEVHLVGAYPVTPINIAIELPEFDPSVYNDAIRGQHLLAMKALRQKFGINENMTHVEKGLPEEVIPDLAEHLQAGIMWFWARSDAPVFQQHSSATRRNR
;
A
#
# COMPACT_ATOMS: atom_id res chain seq x y z
N MET A 1 18.27 -8.99 1.93
CA MET A 1 17.65 -9.74 3.05
C MET A 1 18.04 -9.07 4.35
N ILE A 2 17.07 -8.75 5.21
CA ILE A 2 17.36 -8.36 6.59
C ILE A 2 17.84 -9.64 7.29
N SER A 3 19.06 -9.65 7.80
CA SER A 3 19.84 -10.85 8.15
C SER A 3 19.42 -11.57 9.44
N GLY A 4 18.24 -11.27 10.00
CA GLY A 4 17.83 -11.72 11.33
C GLY A 4 16.50 -12.46 11.43
N GLY A 5 15.79 -12.71 10.33
CA GLY A 5 14.48 -13.39 10.39
C GLY A 5 13.45 -12.63 11.22
N HIS A 6 13.45 -11.30 11.14
CA HIS A 6 12.55 -10.45 11.93
C HIS A 6 11.11 -10.52 11.42
N ASP A 7 10.17 -10.67 12.35
CA ASP A 7 8.74 -10.75 12.06
C ASP A 7 8.10 -9.38 11.80
N LEU A 8 8.77 -8.28 12.17
CA LEU A 8 8.24 -6.91 12.08
C LEU A 8 9.38 -5.88 12.02
N VAL A 9 9.24 -4.87 11.17
CA VAL A 9 10.12 -3.71 11.10
C VAL A 9 9.36 -2.48 11.59
N LEU A 10 9.72 -1.95 12.75
CA LEU A 10 9.21 -0.66 13.21
C LEU A 10 10.12 0.45 12.73
N LYS A 11 9.56 1.45 12.04
CA LYS A 11 10.30 2.62 11.57
C LYS A 11 9.54 3.89 11.94
N MET A 12 10.23 4.79 12.63
CA MET A 12 9.71 6.12 12.89
C MET A 12 9.68 6.93 11.59
N ALA A 13 8.52 7.48 11.24
CA ALA A 13 8.36 8.47 10.19
C ALA A 13 8.44 9.86 10.82
N HIS A 14 9.38 10.67 10.37
CA HIS A 14 9.54 12.03 10.89
C HIS A 14 8.49 12.95 10.28
N GLN A 15 7.78 13.67 11.14
CA GLN A 15 7.05 14.85 10.72
C GLN A 15 8.04 16.03 10.72
N HIS A 16 8.06 16.83 9.67
CA HIS A 16 8.88 18.04 9.64
C HIS A 16 7.99 19.20 10.06
N ASP A 17 8.38 19.97 11.10
CA ASP A 17 7.60 21.03 11.75
C ASP A 17 6.99 22.13 10.84
N ARG A 18 7.30 22.12 9.52
CA ARG A 18 6.76 23.06 8.53
C ARG A 18 5.75 22.45 7.56
N LEU A 19 5.58 21.13 7.55
CA LEU A 19 4.65 20.40 6.72
C LEU A 19 3.73 19.60 7.64
N GLU A 20 2.42 19.80 7.52
CA GLU A 20 1.42 19.07 8.31
C GLU A 20 1.42 17.57 7.99
N ALA A 21 1.95 17.19 6.83
CA ALA A 21 2.04 15.82 6.34
C ALA A 21 3.27 15.04 6.88
N VAL A 22 3.09 13.73 7.03
CA VAL A 22 4.19 12.78 7.27
C VAL A 22 5.09 12.74 6.04
N ILE A 23 6.36 13.11 6.19
CA ILE A 23 7.32 13.03 5.08
C ILE A 23 7.96 11.65 5.09
N PHE A 24 7.49 10.78 4.21
CA PHE A 24 8.19 9.53 3.90
C PHE A 24 9.48 9.83 3.15
N THR A 25 10.61 9.49 3.77
CA THR A 25 11.93 9.61 3.17
C THR A 25 12.11 8.59 2.04
N PRO A 26 13.09 8.76 1.13
CA PRO A 26 13.43 7.73 0.15
C PRO A 26 13.73 6.37 0.77
N THR A 27 14.24 6.34 2.00
CA THR A 27 14.48 5.11 2.78
C THR A 27 13.18 4.47 3.22
N ASP A 28 12.19 5.25 3.66
CA ASP A 28 10.87 4.73 4.03
C ASP A 28 10.20 4.13 2.80
N TRP A 29 10.23 4.82 1.66
CA TRP A 29 9.75 4.26 0.39
C TRP A 29 10.52 3.01 -0.05
N HIS A 30 11.80 2.88 0.31
CA HIS A 30 12.55 1.67 0.01
C HIS A 30 12.10 0.50 0.89
N LEU A 31 11.87 0.73 2.19
CA LEU A 31 11.32 -0.25 3.11
C LEU A 31 9.90 -0.66 2.67
N LEU A 32 9.06 0.32 2.38
CA LEU A 32 7.70 0.14 1.89
C LEU A 32 7.60 -0.49 0.51
N ARG A 33 8.71 -0.75 -0.20
CA ARG A 33 8.71 -1.46 -1.49
C ARG A 33 9.48 -2.77 -1.48
N LYS A 34 10.49 -2.90 -0.61
CA LYS A 34 11.47 -3.99 -0.67
C LYS A 34 11.64 -4.74 0.65
N CYS A 35 10.94 -4.35 1.71
CA CYS A 35 11.03 -5.05 3.00
C CYS A 35 10.35 -6.41 2.93
N PRO A 36 11.08 -7.52 3.12
CA PRO A 36 10.49 -8.87 3.11
C PRO A 36 9.67 -9.18 4.38
N SER A 37 9.51 -8.21 5.28
CA SER A 37 8.79 -8.29 6.56
C SER A 37 7.79 -7.12 6.63
N PRO A 38 6.75 -7.16 7.49
CA PRO A 38 5.80 -6.08 7.63
C PRO A 38 6.54 -4.85 8.13
N VAL A 39 6.17 -3.68 7.62
CA VAL A 39 6.73 -2.39 8.01
C VAL A 39 5.66 -1.61 8.73
N TRP A 40 5.93 -1.30 9.98
CA TRP A 40 5.12 -0.49 10.85
C TRP A 40 5.72 0.90 10.92
N MET A 41 5.03 1.87 10.31
CA MET A 41 5.44 3.27 10.33
C MET A 41 4.78 3.99 11.51
N VAL A 42 5.59 4.54 12.41
CA VAL A 42 5.16 5.21 13.64
C VAL A 42 5.48 6.69 13.55
N LYS A 43 4.50 7.58 13.75
CA LYS A 43 4.76 9.03 13.79
C LYS A 43 5.56 9.38 15.06
N ASP A 44 6.35 10.46 15.02
CA ASP A 44 7.12 10.96 16.16
C ASP A 44 6.28 11.79 17.16
N GLN A 45 4.96 11.58 17.17
CA GLN A 45 3.99 12.25 18.04
C GLN A 45 3.25 11.21 18.90
N PRO A 46 2.73 11.60 20.07
CA PRO A 46 1.87 10.72 20.86
C PRO A 46 0.65 10.28 20.04
N TRP A 47 0.15 9.09 20.36
CA TRP A 47 -1.06 8.58 19.74
C TRP A 47 -2.20 9.60 19.88
N PRO A 48 -2.84 10.06 18.78
CA PRO A 48 -3.98 10.95 18.90
C PRO A 48 -5.13 10.21 19.58
N GLU A 49 -5.87 10.89 20.46
CA GLU A 49 -7.06 10.31 21.07
C GLU A 49 -8.05 9.89 19.97
N GLY A 50 -8.44 8.61 19.94
CA GLY A 50 -9.27 8.05 18.87
C GLY A 50 -8.55 7.75 17.55
N GLY A 51 -7.21 7.79 17.54
CA GLY A 51 -6.37 7.50 16.36
C GLY A 51 -6.68 6.16 15.73
N LYS A 52 -6.59 6.10 14.41
CA LYS A 52 -6.93 4.92 13.59
C LYS A 52 -5.68 4.11 13.23
N ALA A 53 -5.86 2.81 12.99
CA ALA A 53 -4.87 1.97 12.35
C ALA A 53 -5.21 1.85 10.85
N LEU A 54 -4.27 2.16 9.97
CA LEU A 54 -4.46 2.04 8.53
C LEU A 54 -3.60 0.89 7.97
N VAL A 55 -4.20 -0.05 7.24
CA VAL A 55 -3.51 -1.18 6.61
C VAL A 55 -3.50 -1.00 5.09
N ALA A 56 -2.32 -0.90 4.51
CA ALA A 56 -2.14 -0.91 3.07
C ALA A 56 -2.16 -2.34 2.53
N VAL A 57 -3.07 -2.62 1.59
CA VAL A 57 -3.27 -3.96 1.01
C VAL A 57 -3.00 -3.94 -0.50
N ASN A 58 -2.33 -4.97 -1.01
CA ASN A 58 -2.11 -5.13 -2.44
C ASN A 58 -3.29 -5.91 -3.05
N LEU A 59 -4.17 -5.20 -3.76
CA LEU A 59 -5.38 -5.76 -4.39
C LEU A 59 -5.23 -6.00 -5.90
N ALA A 60 -4.08 -5.65 -6.49
CA ALA A 60 -3.84 -5.73 -7.93
C ALA A 60 -3.45 -7.13 -8.40
N SER A 61 -2.95 -7.99 -7.50
CA SER A 61 -2.38 -9.27 -7.85
C SER A 61 -3.38 -10.41 -7.68
N GLU A 62 -3.50 -11.27 -8.70
CA GLU A 62 -4.22 -12.54 -8.64
C GLU A 62 -3.39 -13.68 -8.01
N GLU A 63 -2.10 -13.45 -7.75
CA GLU A 63 -1.26 -14.48 -7.14
C GLU A 63 -1.69 -14.80 -5.70
N PRO A 64 -1.88 -16.09 -5.34
CA PRO A 64 -2.38 -16.51 -4.04
C PRO A 64 -1.57 -16.01 -2.83
N TYR A 65 -0.26 -15.77 -3.01
CA TYR A 65 0.62 -15.26 -1.96
C TYR A 65 0.23 -13.86 -1.48
N HIS A 66 -0.18 -12.96 -2.39
CA HIS A 66 -0.57 -11.60 -2.03
C HIS A 66 -1.83 -11.58 -1.16
N ASN A 67 -2.78 -12.50 -1.41
CA ASN A 67 -3.97 -12.65 -0.57
C ASN A 67 -3.62 -13.16 0.83
N ALA A 68 -2.79 -14.21 0.94
CA ALA A 68 -2.35 -14.73 2.23
C ALA A 68 -1.64 -13.67 3.08
N LEU A 69 -0.87 -12.81 2.43
CA LEU A 69 -0.19 -11.71 3.08
C LEU A 69 -1.17 -10.62 3.55
N ASN A 70 -2.08 -10.15 2.68
CA ASN A 70 -3.10 -9.18 3.07
C ASN A 70 -3.88 -9.68 4.29
N GLU A 71 -4.26 -10.96 4.28
CA GLU A 71 -4.95 -11.59 5.42
C GLU A 71 -4.11 -11.58 6.69
N LYS A 72 -2.81 -11.90 6.59
CA LYS A 72 -1.89 -11.83 7.74
C LYS A 72 -1.83 -10.43 8.33
N LEU A 73 -1.67 -9.40 7.50
CA LEU A 73 -1.58 -8.01 7.94
C LEU A 73 -2.85 -7.54 8.64
N VAL A 74 -4.02 -7.80 8.02
CA VAL A 74 -5.30 -7.41 8.58
C VAL A 74 -5.54 -8.11 9.91
N LYS A 75 -5.25 -9.41 9.99
CA LYS A 75 -5.37 -10.18 11.22
C LYS A 75 -4.50 -9.62 12.34
N GLU A 76 -3.20 -9.45 12.10
CA GLU A 76 -2.26 -8.94 13.11
C GLU A 76 -2.61 -7.51 13.53
N THR A 77 -3.11 -6.69 12.60
CA THR A 77 -3.53 -5.32 12.91
C THR A 77 -4.76 -5.30 13.81
N ILE A 78 -5.76 -6.16 13.54
CA ILE A 78 -6.95 -6.28 14.39
C ILE A 78 -6.55 -6.75 15.80
N GLU A 79 -5.72 -7.79 15.89
CA GLU A 79 -5.25 -8.33 17.17
C GLU A 79 -4.47 -7.28 17.99
N LEU A 80 -3.66 -6.44 17.35
CA LEU A 80 -2.98 -5.34 18.03
C LEU A 80 -3.96 -4.22 18.41
N ALA A 81 -4.86 -3.85 17.51
CA ALA A 81 -5.80 -2.75 17.72
C ALA A 81 -6.76 -3.03 18.89
N GLU A 82 -7.13 -4.30 19.13
CA GLU A 82 -7.86 -4.73 20.32
C GLU A 82 -7.09 -4.48 21.62
N GLN A 83 -5.76 -4.63 21.61
CA GLN A 83 -4.91 -4.39 22.77
C GLN A 83 -4.61 -2.89 22.99
N VAL A 84 -4.70 -2.09 21.94
CA VAL A 84 -4.39 -0.65 21.95
C VAL A 84 -5.69 0.16 21.90
N ASN A 85 -6.39 0.22 23.03
CA ASN A 85 -7.54 1.11 23.25
C ASN A 85 -8.71 0.92 22.25
N HIS A 86 -8.95 -0.30 21.76
CA HIS A 86 -9.99 -0.60 20.76
C HIS A 86 -9.89 0.31 19.51
N THR A 87 -8.66 0.44 19.00
CA THR A 87 -8.38 1.26 17.82
C THR A 87 -9.19 0.79 16.61
N GLU A 88 -9.78 1.71 15.88
CA GLU A 88 -10.48 1.39 14.63
C GLU A 88 -9.47 1.06 13.51
N VAL A 89 -9.72 -0.04 12.80
CA VAL A 89 -8.87 -0.53 11.71
C VAL A 89 -9.51 -0.18 10.36
N HIS A 90 -8.74 0.54 9.53
CA HIS A 90 -9.08 0.88 8.17
C HIS A 90 -8.19 0.14 7.17
N LEU A 91 -8.73 -0.16 5.99
CA LEU A 91 -7.98 -0.77 4.88
C LEU A 91 -7.87 0.22 3.72
N VAL A 92 -6.71 0.27 3.06
CA VAL A 92 -6.50 1.06 1.85
C VAL A 92 -5.85 0.25 0.75
N GLY A 93 -6.42 0.33 -0.46
CA GLY A 93 -5.82 -0.16 -1.69
C GLY A 93 -5.74 0.96 -2.72
N ALA A 94 -4.53 1.24 -3.21
CA ALA A 94 -4.31 2.20 -4.30
C ALA A 94 -4.20 1.46 -5.64
N TYR A 95 -4.68 2.07 -6.72
CA TYR A 95 -4.51 1.56 -8.07
C TYR A 95 -3.99 2.63 -9.05
N PRO A 96 -3.00 2.30 -9.89
CA PRO A 96 -2.38 3.26 -10.78
C PRO A 96 -3.33 3.65 -11.92
N VAL A 97 -3.06 4.82 -12.50
CA VAL A 97 -3.75 5.31 -13.70
C VAL A 97 -2.95 4.89 -14.93
N THR A 98 -3.63 4.58 -16.04
CA THR A 98 -2.91 4.32 -17.29
C THR A 98 -2.07 5.54 -17.69
N PRO A 99 -0.76 5.39 -17.94
CA PRO A 99 0.07 6.47 -18.44
C PRO A 99 -0.42 7.01 -19.79
N ILE A 100 -0.38 8.34 -19.95
CA ILE A 100 -0.85 9.04 -21.16
C ILE A 100 -0.19 8.51 -22.44
N ASN A 101 1.09 8.12 -22.36
CA ASN A 101 1.84 7.64 -23.53
C ASN A 101 1.21 6.39 -24.17
N ILE A 102 0.62 5.49 -23.36
CA ILE A 102 -0.05 4.27 -23.88
C ILE A 102 -1.31 4.64 -24.66
N ALA A 103 -2.06 5.62 -24.17
CA ALA A 103 -3.29 6.09 -24.83
C ALA A 103 -3.01 6.76 -26.19
N ILE A 104 -1.83 7.35 -26.37
CA ILE A 104 -1.43 7.98 -27.63
C ILE A 104 -0.95 6.92 -28.65
N GLU A 105 -0.28 5.87 -28.18
CA GLU A 105 0.29 4.82 -29.04
C GLU A 105 -0.74 3.82 -29.57
N LEU A 106 -1.88 3.66 -28.88
CA LEU A 106 -2.93 2.70 -29.23
C LEU A 106 -4.28 3.42 -29.46
N PRO A 107 -4.63 3.78 -30.70
CA PRO A 107 -5.84 4.55 -31.02
C PRO A 107 -7.16 3.86 -30.63
N GLU A 108 -7.16 2.53 -30.53
CA GLU A 108 -8.33 1.73 -30.13
C GLU A 108 -8.40 1.52 -28.60
N PHE A 109 -7.41 1.98 -27.85
CA PHE A 109 -7.36 1.84 -26.39
C PHE A 109 -8.13 2.98 -25.73
N ASP A 110 -9.18 2.64 -24.97
CA ASP A 110 -9.89 3.58 -24.11
C ASP A 110 -9.35 3.48 -22.66
N PRO A 111 -8.59 4.48 -22.18
CA PRO A 111 -8.06 4.47 -20.82
C PRO A 111 -9.15 4.49 -19.75
N SER A 112 -10.34 5.02 -20.04
CA SER A 112 -11.42 5.08 -19.07
C SER A 112 -11.94 3.68 -18.73
N VAL A 113 -12.22 2.88 -19.76
CA VAL A 113 -12.67 1.49 -19.63
C VAL A 113 -11.65 0.64 -18.89
N TYR A 114 -10.36 0.81 -19.21
CA TYR A 114 -9.30 0.08 -18.52
C TYR A 114 -9.20 0.47 -17.03
N ASN A 115 -9.21 1.76 -16.72
CA ASN A 115 -9.14 2.24 -15.34
C ASN A 115 -10.36 1.77 -14.51
N ASP A 116 -11.55 1.76 -15.11
CA ASP A 116 -12.77 1.27 -14.45
C ASP A 116 -12.74 -0.23 -14.20
N ALA A 117 -12.17 -1.02 -15.13
CA ALA A 117 -11.96 -2.45 -14.92
C ALA A 117 -11.02 -2.72 -13.73
N ILE A 118 -9.89 -2.01 -13.66
CA ILE A 118 -8.94 -2.11 -12.54
C ILE A 118 -9.61 -1.70 -11.22
N ARG A 119 -10.35 -0.58 -11.21
CA ARG A 119 -11.11 -0.16 -10.03
C ARG A 119 -12.10 -1.24 -9.58
N GLY A 120 -12.83 -1.84 -10.53
CA GLY A 120 -13.78 -2.92 -10.26
C GLY A 120 -13.13 -4.14 -9.60
N GLN A 121 -11.96 -4.56 -10.10
CA GLN A 121 -11.19 -5.65 -9.50
C GLN A 121 -10.77 -5.32 -8.06
N HIS A 122 -10.25 -4.11 -7.82
CA HIS A 122 -9.86 -3.68 -6.48
C HIS A 122 -11.06 -3.63 -5.51
N LEU A 123 -12.21 -3.12 -5.95
CA LEU A 123 -13.43 -3.07 -5.13
C LEU A 123 -13.92 -4.47 -4.74
N LEU A 124 -13.87 -5.43 -5.67
CA LEU A 124 -14.24 -6.82 -5.40
C LEU A 124 -13.28 -7.49 -4.41
N ALA A 125 -11.97 -7.32 -4.62
CA ALA A 125 -10.94 -7.87 -3.73
C ALA A 125 -11.02 -7.25 -2.33
N MET A 126 -11.20 -5.93 -2.24
CA MET A 126 -11.40 -5.23 -0.96
C MET A 126 -12.65 -5.74 -0.23
N LYS A 127 -13.76 -5.92 -0.96
CA LYS A 127 -15.00 -6.44 -0.40
C LYS A 127 -14.83 -7.86 0.16
N ALA A 128 -14.15 -8.74 -0.57
CA ALA A 128 -13.87 -10.10 -0.10
C ALA A 128 -13.01 -10.08 1.18
N LEU A 129 -11.96 -9.27 1.20
CA LEU A 129 -11.07 -9.14 2.35
C LEU A 129 -11.79 -8.59 3.57
N ARG A 130 -12.53 -7.47 3.43
CA ARG A 130 -13.22 -6.84 4.57
C ARG A 130 -14.30 -7.75 5.16
N GLN A 131 -15.04 -8.49 4.32
CA GLN A 131 -16.07 -9.41 4.78
C GLN A 131 -15.49 -10.58 5.59
N LYS A 132 -14.31 -11.08 5.18
CA LYS A 132 -13.61 -12.14 5.92
C LYS A 132 -13.23 -11.75 7.35
N PHE A 133 -12.93 -10.47 7.57
CA PHE A 133 -12.54 -9.93 8.88
C PHE A 133 -13.63 -9.12 9.59
N GLY A 134 -14.85 -9.06 9.03
CA GLY A 134 -15.95 -8.29 9.64
C GLY A 134 -15.75 -6.77 9.63
N ILE A 135 -14.92 -6.24 8.73
CA ILE A 135 -14.67 -4.80 8.61
C ILE A 135 -15.79 -4.14 7.78
N ASN A 136 -16.34 -3.06 8.33
CA ASN A 136 -17.40 -2.28 7.69
C ASN A 136 -16.89 -1.55 6.43
N GLU A 137 -17.78 -1.32 5.48
CA GLU A 137 -17.43 -0.69 4.19
C GLU A 137 -16.92 0.74 4.35
N ASN A 138 -17.43 1.50 5.33
CA ASN A 138 -16.95 2.85 5.64
C ASN A 138 -15.52 2.88 6.22
N MET A 139 -14.96 1.72 6.56
CA MET A 139 -13.57 1.58 7.01
C MET A 139 -12.64 1.09 5.89
N THR A 140 -13.12 1.02 4.65
CA THR A 140 -12.32 0.55 3.51
C THR A 140 -12.24 1.58 2.40
N HIS A 141 -11.05 1.76 1.85
CA HIS A 141 -10.73 2.83 0.91
C HIS A 141 -10.06 2.24 -0.34
N VAL A 142 -10.62 2.54 -1.52
CA VAL A 142 -10.05 2.12 -2.81
C VAL A 142 -9.89 3.35 -3.68
N GLU A 143 -8.64 3.81 -3.78
CA GLU A 143 -8.32 5.13 -4.31
C GLU A 143 -7.45 5.06 -5.55
N LYS A 144 -7.72 6.00 -6.46
CA LYS A 144 -6.99 6.15 -7.71
C LYS A 144 -5.71 6.92 -7.46
N GLY A 145 -4.56 6.36 -7.84
CA GLY A 145 -3.27 7.02 -7.69
C GLY A 145 -2.15 6.04 -7.36
N LEU A 146 -0.95 6.58 -7.25
CA LEU A 146 0.19 5.80 -6.80
C LEU A 146 0.06 5.54 -5.29
N PRO A 147 0.40 4.33 -4.78
CA PRO A 147 0.39 4.05 -3.35
C PRO A 147 1.16 5.09 -2.53
N GLU A 148 2.22 5.66 -3.11
CA GLU A 148 3.04 6.67 -2.47
C GLU A 148 2.41 8.04 -2.29
N GLU A 149 1.32 8.32 -2.98
CA GLU A 149 0.54 9.56 -2.86
C GLU A 149 -0.72 9.29 -2.04
N VAL A 150 -1.43 8.22 -2.38
CA VAL A 150 -2.73 7.87 -1.79
C VAL A 150 -2.63 7.56 -0.29
N ILE A 151 -1.66 6.75 0.11
CA ILE A 151 -1.64 6.21 1.48
C ILE A 151 -1.23 7.29 2.50
N PRO A 152 -0.21 8.13 2.26
CA PRO A 152 0.10 9.24 3.15
C PRO A 152 -1.08 10.22 3.29
N ASP A 153 -1.70 10.61 2.18
CA ASP A 153 -2.83 11.56 2.17
C ASP A 153 -4.02 11.04 2.98
N LEU A 154 -4.37 9.76 2.79
CA LEU A 154 -5.46 9.13 3.53
C LEU A 154 -5.13 8.97 5.02
N ALA A 155 -3.87 8.64 5.35
CA ALA A 155 -3.44 8.51 6.75
C ALA A 155 -3.52 9.84 7.51
N GLU A 156 -3.26 10.96 6.83
CA GLU A 156 -3.46 12.29 7.38
C GLU A 156 -4.93 12.61 7.56
N HIS A 157 -5.77 12.35 6.54
CA HIS A 157 -7.21 12.58 6.60
C HIS A 157 -7.91 11.79 7.72
N LEU A 158 -7.52 10.54 7.94
CA LEU A 158 -8.06 9.68 8.98
C LEU A 158 -7.45 9.93 10.37
N GLN A 159 -6.49 10.85 10.47
CA GLN A 159 -5.68 11.05 11.68
C GLN A 159 -5.13 9.72 12.22
N ALA A 160 -4.63 8.87 11.31
CA ALA A 160 -4.12 7.56 11.65
C ALA A 160 -2.91 7.69 12.59
N GLY A 161 -2.98 7.04 13.75
CA GLY A 161 -1.89 6.97 14.72
C GLY A 161 -0.81 5.97 14.30
N ILE A 162 -1.20 4.96 13.51
CA ILE A 162 -0.30 3.96 12.91
C ILE A 162 -0.69 3.69 11.46
N MET A 163 0.34 3.46 10.65
CA MET A 163 0.20 2.80 9.36
C MET A 163 0.95 1.47 9.33
N TRP A 164 0.26 0.43 8.89
CA TRP A 164 0.79 -0.89 8.58
C TRP A 164 0.95 -1.01 7.08
N PHE A 165 2.15 -1.37 6.67
CA PHE A 165 2.46 -1.67 5.29
C PHE A 165 3.17 -3.01 5.19
N TRP A 166 3.06 -3.62 4.02
CA TRP A 166 4.00 -4.64 3.61
C TRP A 166 4.34 -4.43 2.15
N ALA A 167 5.61 -4.58 1.80
CA ALA A 167 5.98 -4.81 0.41
C ALA A 167 7.14 -5.77 0.29
N ARG A 168 6.80 -6.99 -0.09
CA ARG A 168 7.79 -7.93 -0.57
C ARG A 168 7.89 -7.80 -2.09
N SER A 169 9.10 -7.51 -2.55
CA SER A 169 9.49 -7.49 -3.95
C SER A 169 9.72 -8.91 -4.45
N ASP A 170 8.64 -9.67 -4.67
CA ASP A 170 8.70 -10.95 -5.38
C ASP A 170 8.06 -10.85 -6.77
N ALA A 171 8.03 -9.65 -7.38
CA ALA A 171 7.86 -9.56 -8.82
C ALA A 171 9.21 -9.93 -9.46
N PRO A 172 9.31 -10.97 -10.31
CA PRO A 172 10.49 -11.15 -11.13
C PRO A 172 10.64 -9.88 -11.97
N VAL A 173 11.79 -9.21 -11.82
CA VAL A 173 12.19 -8.15 -12.73
C VAL A 173 12.22 -8.79 -14.12
N PHE A 174 11.19 -8.57 -14.93
CA PHE A 174 11.29 -8.77 -16.37
C PHE A 174 12.37 -7.79 -16.84
N GLN A 175 13.62 -8.26 -16.88
CA GLN A 175 14.64 -7.69 -17.74
C GLN A 175 14.11 -7.82 -19.16
N GLN A 176 13.47 -6.77 -19.67
CA GLN A 176 13.30 -6.64 -21.10
C GLN A 176 14.72 -6.61 -21.70
N HIS A 177 15.05 -7.69 -22.38
CA HIS A 177 16.08 -7.70 -23.41
C HIS A 177 15.78 -6.55 -24.37
N SER A 178 16.57 -5.49 -24.32
CA SER A 178 16.75 -4.63 -25.47
C SER A 178 18.03 -5.06 -26.16
N SER A 179 17.86 -6.02 -27.08
CA SER A 179 18.76 -6.21 -28.20
C SER A 179 18.74 -4.92 -29.03
N ALA A 180 19.71 -4.03 -28.82
CA ALA A 180 19.96 -2.91 -29.70
C ALA A 180 21.43 -2.94 -30.12
N THR A 181 21.65 -3.53 -31.30
CA THR A 181 22.79 -3.34 -32.17
C THR A 181 23.33 -1.91 -32.11
N ARG A 182 24.58 -1.74 -31.69
CA ARG A 182 25.42 -0.63 -32.14
C ARG A 182 26.73 -1.16 -32.70
N ARG A 183 26.79 -1.19 -34.02
CA ARG A 183 28.02 -0.98 -34.79
C ARG A 183 28.70 0.28 -34.28
N ASN A 184 29.97 0.19 -33.92
CA ASN A 184 31.09 0.99 -34.45
C ASN A 184 32.31 0.86 -33.53
N ARG A 185 33.23 -0.03 -33.89
CA ARG A 185 34.59 0.29 -34.36
C ARG A 185 35.25 -0.97 -34.89
#